data_AF-M3JUB0-F1
#
_entry.id   AF-M3JUB0-F1
#
_cell.length_a   1.000
_cell.length_b   1.000
_cell.length_c   1.000
_cell.angle_alpha   90.00
_cell.angle_beta   90.00
_cell.angle_gamma   90.00
#
_symmetry.space_group_name_H-M   'P 1'
#
loop_
_entity.id
_entity.type
_entity.pdbx_description
1 polymer ?
#
loop_
_entity_poly.entity_id
_entity_poly.type
_entity_poly.pdbx_seq_one_letter_code
_entity_poly.pdbx_strand_id
1 'polypeptide(L)'
;MTVKSNPTYINSKEQAEIFFSLFDNFLLDCDGVIWYSETLIPGVDNFIKWLQANHKKFTFVTNNSSKTRASYLEKFQQLGLTNITHDQIYTTGYAAVLELKRLGILPGSKIWVLGDEGIEDELKIEGYIPLGGSDPRLNEEFYPKHPLLKVDPDVKAVVAGSTNAFNFLRTATTLQYLMHDDKRLPYIGTNGDRNYPGSDGLILPAGGSLVEHLAFCSDRDYINVGKPDVTLAETILMNTGFERGSTIMIGDTLTSDIKFGNDSQLGDGHGT
;
A
#
# COMPACT_ATOMS: atom_id res chain seq x y z
N MET A 1 -11.46 -7.14 -12.59
CA MET A 1 -12.66 -7.31 -13.43
C MET A 1 -13.09 -5.92 -13.88
N THR A 2 -13.06 -5.64 -15.18
CA THR A 2 -13.51 -4.36 -15.74
C THR A 2 -15.04 -4.24 -15.63
N VAL A 3 -15.57 -3.04 -15.40
CA VAL A 3 -17.03 -2.82 -15.40
C VAL A 3 -17.63 -3.06 -16.79
N LYS A 4 -16.85 -2.78 -17.84
CA LYS A 4 -17.23 -3.04 -19.23
C LYS A 4 -16.63 -4.36 -19.72
N SER A 5 -17.45 -5.15 -20.41
CA SER A 5 -17.03 -6.37 -21.10
C SER A 5 -16.12 -6.09 -22.30
N ASN A 6 -16.23 -4.90 -22.89
CA ASN A 6 -15.37 -4.41 -23.97
C ASN A 6 -14.80 -3.04 -23.54
N PRO A 7 -13.57 -2.97 -23.00
CA PRO A 7 -12.96 -1.71 -22.62
C PRO A 7 -12.71 -0.84 -23.85
N THR A 8 -12.75 0.48 -23.67
CA THR A 8 -12.40 1.41 -24.74
C THR A 8 -10.89 1.36 -24.98
N TYR A 9 -10.49 0.89 -26.16
CA TYR A 9 -9.09 0.91 -26.56
C TYR A 9 -8.70 2.31 -27.05
N ILE A 10 -7.77 2.94 -26.34
CA ILE A 10 -7.13 4.19 -26.75
C ILE A 10 -5.93 3.82 -27.65
N ASN A 11 -6.01 4.15 -28.94
CA ASN A 11 -5.00 3.75 -29.93
C ASN A 11 -4.36 4.92 -30.68
N SER A 12 -4.70 6.16 -30.32
CA SER A 12 -4.08 7.36 -30.86
C SER A 12 -3.80 8.40 -29.77
N LYS A 13 -2.83 9.29 -30.03
CA LYS A 13 -2.51 10.40 -29.13
C LYS A 13 -3.72 11.33 -28.92
N GLU A 14 -4.46 11.62 -29.99
CA GLU A 14 -5.65 12.50 -29.92
C GLU A 14 -6.75 11.89 -29.05
N GLN A 15 -6.99 10.58 -29.15
CA GLN A 15 -7.93 9.90 -28.26
C GLN A 15 -7.47 9.95 -26.80
N ALA A 16 -6.17 9.76 -26.54
CA ALA A 16 -5.61 9.83 -25.20
C ALA A 16 -5.77 11.24 -24.60
N GLU A 17 -5.47 12.29 -25.38
CA GLU A 17 -5.60 13.67 -24.94
C GLU A 17 -7.07 14.03 -24.64
N ILE A 18 -8.01 13.63 -25.50
CA ILE A 18 -9.45 13.81 -25.25
C ILE A 18 -9.86 13.07 -23.98
N PHE A 19 -9.47 11.80 -23.83
CA PHE A 19 -9.84 11.01 -22.66
C PHE A 19 -9.29 11.62 -21.36
N PHE A 20 -8.00 11.93 -21.31
CA PHE A 20 -7.37 12.52 -20.12
C PHE A 20 -7.87 13.95 -19.84
N SER A 21 -8.39 14.67 -20.84
CA SER A 21 -8.99 15.99 -20.61
C SER A 21 -10.24 15.94 -19.73
N LEU A 22 -10.94 14.79 -19.67
CA LEU A 22 -12.16 14.57 -18.89
C LEU A 22 -11.92 14.50 -17.38
N PHE A 23 -10.67 14.34 -16.94
CA PHE A 23 -10.32 14.08 -15.54
C PHE A 23 -9.30 15.09 -15.05
N ASP A 24 -9.40 15.49 -13.78
CA ASP A 24 -8.51 16.48 -13.18
C ASP A 24 -7.44 15.84 -12.30
N ASN A 25 -7.72 14.65 -11.78
CA ASN A 25 -6.86 13.97 -10.83
C ASN A 25 -6.53 12.53 -11.25
N PHE A 26 -5.30 12.11 -11.00
CA PHE A 26 -4.78 10.82 -11.46
C PHE A 26 -4.11 10.06 -10.31
N LEU A 27 -4.60 8.86 -10.02
CA LEU A 27 -3.93 7.89 -9.18
C LEU A 27 -3.10 6.98 -10.09
N LEU A 28 -1.79 6.97 -9.90
CA LEU A 28 -0.86 6.24 -10.75
C LEU A 28 -0.30 5.06 -9.96
N ASP A 29 -0.51 3.83 -10.42
CA ASP A 29 0.30 2.72 -9.94
C ASP A 29 1.78 2.95 -10.30
N CYS A 30 2.67 2.25 -9.59
CA CYS A 30 4.12 2.36 -9.74
C CYS A 30 4.73 1.21 -10.56
N ASP A 31 4.63 -0.02 -10.06
CA ASP A 31 5.33 -1.19 -10.58
C ASP A 31 4.58 -1.75 -11.78
N GLY A 32 5.14 -1.64 -12.99
CA GLY A 32 4.46 -1.99 -14.25
C GLY A 32 3.81 -0.80 -14.95
N VAL A 33 3.76 0.37 -14.30
CA VAL A 33 3.20 1.62 -14.87
C VAL A 33 4.23 2.73 -15.00
N ILE A 34 4.97 3.03 -13.92
CA ILE A 34 6.05 4.04 -13.92
C ILE A 34 7.38 3.37 -14.25
N TRP A 35 7.65 2.19 -13.70
CA TRP A 35 8.91 1.48 -13.90
C TRP A 35 8.74 -0.04 -13.95
N TYR A 36 9.74 -0.71 -14.51
CA TYR A 36 10.02 -2.12 -14.28
C TYR A 36 11.29 -2.23 -13.45
N SER A 37 11.17 -2.66 -12.19
CA SER A 37 12.29 -2.69 -11.25
C SER A 37 12.99 -1.31 -11.19
N GLU A 38 14.25 -1.19 -11.58
CA GLU A 38 15.02 0.06 -11.57
C GLU A 38 15.01 0.82 -12.91
N THR A 39 14.14 0.45 -13.86
CA THR A 39 14.10 1.07 -15.19
C THR A 39 12.78 1.81 -15.41
N LEU A 40 12.85 3.10 -15.73
CA LEU A 40 11.68 3.91 -16.09
C LEU A 40 11.03 3.37 -17.37
N ILE A 41 9.70 3.24 -17.36
CA ILE A 41 8.96 2.84 -18.56
C ILE A 41 9.01 3.97 -19.60
N PRO A 42 9.28 3.66 -20.88
CA PRO A 42 9.37 4.67 -21.93
C PRO A 42 8.12 5.56 -22.02
N GLY A 43 8.31 6.88 -22.00
CA GLY A 43 7.24 7.86 -22.15
C GLY A 43 6.59 8.33 -20.86
N VAL A 44 6.89 7.71 -19.70
CA VAL A 44 6.37 8.13 -18.39
C VAL A 44 6.78 9.56 -18.06
N ASP A 45 8.03 9.95 -18.32
CA ASP A 45 8.49 11.32 -18.09
C ASP A 45 7.71 12.35 -18.93
N ASN A 46 7.41 12.02 -20.19
CA ASN A 46 6.58 12.84 -21.06
C ASN A 46 5.14 12.94 -20.55
N PHE A 47 4.59 11.84 -20.03
CA PHE A 47 3.25 11.82 -19.46
C PHE A 47 3.15 12.68 -18.18
N ILE A 48 4.11 12.55 -17.26
CA ILE A 48 4.17 13.38 -16.05
C ILE A 48 4.31 14.87 -16.41
N LYS A 49 5.19 15.21 -17.36
CA LYS A 49 5.32 16.59 -17.87
C LYS A 49 4.01 17.08 -18.49
N TRP A 50 3.30 16.24 -19.23
CA TRP A 50 2.01 16.59 -19.82
C TRP A 50 0.95 16.86 -18.74
N LEU A 51 0.85 16.03 -17.70
CA LEU A 51 -0.05 16.26 -16.55
C LEU A 51 0.24 17.62 -15.90
N GLN A 52 1.51 17.91 -15.63
CA GLN A 52 1.94 19.18 -15.05
C GLN A 52 1.62 20.39 -15.95
N ALA A 53 1.91 20.28 -17.26
CA ALA A 53 1.66 21.35 -18.22
C ALA A 53 0.15 21.64 -18.44
N ASN A 54 -0.71 20.65 -18.18
CA ASN A 54 -2.17 20.78 -18.28
C ASN A 54 -2.84 20.98 -16.92
N HIS A 55 -2.07 21.35 -15.89
CA HIS A 55 -2.57 21.60 -14.53
C HIS A 55 -3.35 20.43 -13.91
N LYS A 56 -3.05 19.21 -14.33
CA LYS A 56 -3.62 17.98 -13.76
C LYS A 56 -2.89 17.63 -12.47
N LYS A 57 -3.63 17.15 -11.47
CA LYS A 57 -3.07 16.70 -10.19
C LYS A 57 -2.86 15.19 -10.24
N PHE A 58 -1.85 14.69 -9.55
CA PHE A 58 -1.60 13.26 -9.52
C PHE A 58 -0.86 12.82 -8.26
N THR A 59 -1.08 11.56 -7.91
CA THR A 59 -0.41 10.86 -6.80
C THR A 59 -0.04 9.44 -7.24
N PHE A 60 1.09 8.95 -6.75
CA PHE A 60 1.56 7.59 -6.93
C PHE A 60 1.04 6.68 -5.83
N VAL A 61 0.54 5.49 -6.19
CA VAL A 61 -0.13 4.55 -5.28
C VAL A 61 0.45 3.15 -5.47
N THR A 62 1.17 2.64 -4.49
CA THR A 62 1.83 1.31 -4.55
C THR A 62 1.43 0.41 -3.38
N ASN A 63 1.23 -0.89 -3.67
CA ASN A 63 0.95 -1.93 -2.67
C ASN A 63 2.19 -2.40 -1.88
N ASN A 64 3.32 -1.71 -2.04
CA ASN A 64 4.56 -2.05 -1.37
C ASN A 64 4.69 -1.31 -0.03
N SER A 65 4.78 -2.07 1.06
CA SER A 65 5.01 -1.55 2.41
C SER A 65 6.46 -1.71 2.90
N SER A 66 7.36 -2.28 2.09
CA SER A 66 8.76 -2.49 2.47
C SER A 66 9.62 -1.23 2.35
N LYS A 67 9.15 -0.20 1.64
CA LYS A 67 9.87 1.05 1.37
C LYS A 67 9.09 2.25 1.88
N THR A 68 9.82 3.25 2.37
CA THR A 68 9.26 4.53 2.79
C THR A 68 8.99 5.45 1.60
N ARG A 69 8.14 6.45 1.80
CA ARG A 69 7.94 7.53 0.82
C ARG A 69 9.26 8.26 0.48
N ALA A 70 10.17 8.40 1.45
CA ALA A 70 11.50 8.98 1.23
C ALA A 70 12.35 8.12 0.27
N SER A 71 12.37 6.80 0.46
CA SER A 71 13.07 5.89 -0.48
C SER A 71 12.46 5.95 -1.89
N TYR A 72 11.15 6.12 -2.00
CA TYR A 72 10.52 6.32 -3.32
C TYR A 72 10.89 7.64 -3.96
N LEU A 73 11.00 8.74 -3.20
CA LEU A 73 11.48 10.01 -3.74
C LEU A 73 12.89 9.88 -4.31
N GLU A 74 13.79 9.21 -3.61
CA GLU A 74 15.14 8.94 -4.11
C GLU A 74 15.10 8.12 -5.40
N LYS A 75 14.24 7.10 -5.48
CA LYS A 75 14.03 6.32 -6.70
C LYS A 75 13.51 7.18 -7.85
N PHE A 76 12.48 8.00 -7.63
CA PHE A 76 11.96 8.93 -8.64
C PHE A 76 13.07 9.85 -9.17
N GLN A 77 13.91 10.39 -8.28
CA GLN A 77 15.05 11.23 -8.66
C GLN A 77 16.08 10.47 -9.51
N GLN A 78 16.44 9.25 -9.12
CA GLN A 78 17.36 8.40 -9.88
C GLN A 78 16.82 8.07 -11.27
N LEU A 79 15.50 7.93 -11.40
CA LEU A 79 14.81 7.71 -12.66
C LEU A 79 14.60 9.00 -13.49
N GLY A 80 15.08 10.15 -13.01
CA GLY A 80 14.99 11.44 -13.71
C GLY A 80 13.69 12.22 -13.49
N LEU A 81 12.82 11.78 -12.58
CA LEU A 81 11.59 12.46 -12.18
C LEU A 81 11.85 13.31 -10.93
N THR A 82 12.47 14.49 -11.11
CA THR A 82 12.98 15.30 -9.99
C THR A 82 11.95 16.18 -9.30
N ASN A 83 10.77 16.38 -9.89
CA ASN A 83 9.74 17.29 -9.39
C ASN A 83 8.61 16.56 -8.66
N ILE A 84 8.90 15.38 -8.08
CA ILE A 84 7.94 14.62 -7.27
C ILE A 84 8.11 15.00 -5.81
N THR A 85 7.00 15.20 -5.11
CA THR A 85 6.98 15.56 -3.69
C THR A 85 6.46 14.43 -2.82
N HIS A 86 6.80 14.49 -1.53
CA HIS A 86 6.52 13.42 -0.56
C HIS A 86 5.01 13.16 -0.38
N ASP A 87 4.20 14.20 -0.45
CA ASP A 87 2.74 14.18 -0.34
C ASP A 87 2.04 13.56 -1.57
N GLN A 88 2.77 13.36 -2.67
CA GLN A 88 2.27 12.67 -3.85
C GLN A 88 2.40 11.15 -3.77
N ILE A 89 3.00 10.59 -2.72
CA ILE A 89 3.33 9.15 -2.67
C ILE A 89 2.51 8.46 -1.58
N TYR A 90 1.76 7.44 -1.99
CA TYR A 90 0.95 6.58 -1.12
C TYR A 90 1.47 5.14 -1.21
N THR A 91 2.36 4.82 -0.28
CA THR A 91 2.73 3.43 0.00
C THR A 91 1.69 2.83 0.96
N THR A 92 1.57 1.51 0.99
CA THR A 92 0.67 0.88 1.96
C THR A 92 1.18 0.93 3.40
N GLY A 93 2.48 1.17 3.60
CA GLY A 93 3.04 1.54 4.90
C GLY A 93 2.46 2.87 5.39
N TYR A 94 2.43 3.90 4.53
CA TYR A 94 1.80 5.17 4.86
C TYR A 94 0.27 5.06 4.97
N ALA A 95 -0.38 4.25 4.12
CA ALA A 95 -1.81 3.99 4.23
C ALA A 95 -2.20 3.38 5.59
N ALA A 96 -1.37 2.50 6.15
CA ALA A 96 -1.59 1.97 7.50
C ALA A 96 -1.55 3.08 8.56
N VAL A 97 -0.63 4.06 8.44
CA VAL A 97 -0.60 5.22 9.33
C VAL A 97 -1.88 6.06 9.22
N LEU A 98 -2.34 6.32 7.99
CA LEU A 98 -3.57 7.08 7.77
C LEU A 98 -4.79 6.36 8.37
N GLU A 99 -4.82 5.03 8.28
CA GLU A 99 -5.87 4.23 8.91
C GLU A 99 -5.80 4.27 10.44
N LEU A 100 -4.61 4.22 11.05
CA LEU A 100 -4.46 4.43 12.50
C LEU A 100 -5.02 5.78 12.94
N LYS A 101 -4.75 6.85 12.17
CA LYS A 101 -5.31 8.19 12.43
C LYS A 101 -6.83 8.20 12.31
N ARG A 102 -7.38 7.53 11.28
CA ARG A 102 -8.83 7.40 11.06
C ARG A 102 -9.52 6.68 12.21
N LEU A 103 -8.87 5.66 12.78
CA LEU A 103 -9.33 4.92 13.96
C LEU A 103 -9.17 5.71 15.28
N GLY A 104 -8.62 6.93 15.23
CA GLY A 104 -8.40 7.77 16.42
C GLY A 104 -7.25 7.31 17.31
N ILE A 105 -6.35 6.47 16.81
CA ILE A 105 -5.14 6.07 17.53
C ILE A 105 -4.15 7.23 17.47
N LEU A 106 -3.78 7.75 18.65
CA LEU A 106 -2.99 8.97 18.75
C LEU A 106 -1.49 8.70 18.59
N PRO A 107 -0.71 9.68 18.07
CA PRO A 107 0.75 9.64 18.15
C PRO A 107 1.24 9.37 19.57
N GLY A 108 2.38 8.69 19.70
CA GLY A 108 2.91 8.14 20.95
C GLY A 108 2.36 6.76 21.31
N SER A 109 1.33 6.27 20.60
CA SER A 109 0.84 4.90 20.78
C SER A 109 1.85 3.87 20.27
N LYS A 110 1.93 2.73 20.98
CA LYS A 110 2.72 1.58 20.54
C LYS A 110 1.95 0.77 19.50
N ILE A 111 2.59 0.43 18.40
CA ILE A 111 2.00 -0.34 17.30
C ILE A 111 2.84 -1.60 17.08
N TRP A 112 2.23 -2.78 17.14
CA TRP A 112 2.93 -4.02 16.83
C TRP A 112 3.02 -4.22 15.32
N VAL A 113 4.20 -4.52 14.81
CA VAL A 113 4.48 -4.66 13.38
C VAL A 113 4.93 -6.10 13.06
N LEU A 114 4.29 -6.72 12.07
CA LEU A 114 4.85 -7.83 11.32
C LEU A 114 5.09 -7.39 9.88
N GLY A 115 6.31 -7.00 9.56
CA GLY A 115 6.66 -6.54 8.22
C GLY A 115 8.06 -5.96 8.19
N ASP A 116 8.47 -5.48 7.02
CA ASP A 116 9.76 -4.84 6.81
C ASP A 116 9.80 -3.37 7.31
N GLU A 117 11.01 -2.81 7.35
CA GLU A 117 11.36 -1.51 7.92
C GLU A 117 10.51 -0.33 7.41
N GLY A 118 10.02 -0.39 6.16
CA GLY A 118 9.20 0.66 5.56
C GLY A 118 7.95 0.99 6.38
N ILE A 119 7.31 -0.01 7.00
CA ILE A 119 6.16 0.21 7.90
C ILE A 119 6.60 0.92 9.17
N GLU A 120 7.70 0.47 9.77
CA GLU A 120 8.21 1.02 11.02
C GLU A 120 8.61 2.49 10.87
N ASP A 121 9.22 2.84 9.75
CA ASP A 121 9.70 4.18 9.52
C ASP A 121 8.56 5.17 9.24
N GLU A 122 7.55 4.77 8.47
CA GLU A 122 6.32 5.59 8.32
C GLU A 122 5.62 5.79 9.68
N LEU A 123 5.57 4.76 10.53
CA LEU A 123 5.05 4.88 11.89
C LEU A 123 5.86 5.87 12.72
N LYS A 124 7.20 5.80 12.71
CA LYS A 124 8.08 6.71 13.45
C LYS A 124 7.95 8.15 12.97
N ILE A 125 7.93 8.38 11.66
CA ILE A 125 7.77 9.71 11.04
C ILE A 125 6.50 10.40 11.55
N GLU A 126 5.43 9.63 11.72
CA GLU A 126 4.12 10.12 12.13
C GLU A 126 3.91 10.07 13.66
N GLY A 127 4.98 9.79 14.40
CA GLY A 127 5.04 9.88 15.86
C GLY A 127 4.58 8.65 16.63
N TYR A 128 4.38 7.51 15.98
CA TYR A 128 4.07 6.24 16.64
C TYR A 128 5.33 5.50 17.10
N ILE A 129 5.16 4.53 17.99
CA ILE A 129 6.24 3.70 18.52
C ILE A 129 6.08 2.28 17.95
N PRO A 130 6.76 1.91 16.86
CA PRO A 130 6.70 0.55 16.34
C PRO A 130 7.43 -0.42 17.29
N LEU A 131 6.82 -1.59 17.49
CA LEU A 131 7.38 -2.75 18.19
C LEU A 131 7.33 -3.96 17.26
N GLY A 132 8.21 -4.94 17.48
CA GLY A 132 8.31 -6.09 16.60
C GLY A 132 9.13 -5.75 15.37
N GLY A 133 8.61 -5.99 14.17
CA GLY A 133 9.25 -5.61 12.90
C GLY A 133 10.71 -6.09 12.82
N SER A 134 11.64 -5.16 12.66
CA SER A 134 13.08 -5.41 12.60
C SER A 134 13.76 -5.85 13.91
N ASP A 135 13.04 -6.04 15.02
CA ASP A 135 13.61 -6.50 16.30
C ASP A 135 14.41 -7.80 16.12
N PRO A 136 15.73 -7.80 16.38
CA PRO A 136 16.58 -8.95 16.15
C PRO A 136 16.25 -10.15 17.04
N ARG A 137 15.60 -9.93 18.19
CA ARG A 137 15.17 -11.01 19.08
C ARG A 137 14.09 -11.89 18.44
N LEU A 138 13.38 -11.38 17.43
CA LEU A 138 12.42 -12.17 16.64
C LEU A 138 13.10 -13.13 15.65
N ASN A 139 14.44 -13.11 15.54
CA ASN A 139 15.22 -14.06 14.76
C ASN A 139 15.80 -15.21 15.61
N GLU A 140 15.54 -15.20 16.92
CA GLU A 140 15.92 -16.28 17.83
C GLU A 140 15.11 -17.56 17.54
N GLU A 141 15.66 -18.72 17.91
CA GLU A 141 14.95 -20.00 17.79
C GLU A 141 13.71 -20.01 18.70
N PHE A 142 12.59 -20.49 18.18
CA PHE A 142 11.37 -20.60 18.96
C PHE A 142 11.49 -21.69 20.03
N TYR A 143 11.01 -21.40 21.25
CA TYR A 143 10.74 -22.40 22.28
C TYR A 143 9.48 -22.05 23.10
N PRO A 144 8.79 -23.05 23.68
CA PRO A 144 7.66 -22.80 24.56
C PRO A 144 8.07 -21.90 25.74
N LYS A 145 7.30 -20.83 26.00
CA LYS A 145 7.57 -19.77 27.00
C LYS A 145 8.66 -18.75 26.62
N HIS A 146 8.96 -18.61 25.33
CA HIS A 146 9.77 -17.50 24.84
C HIS A 146 9.25 -16.14 25.38
N PRO A 147 10.11 -15.26 25.92
CA PRO A 147 9.68 -14.03 26.61
C PRO A 147 8.89 -13.07 25.71
N LEU A 148 9.18 -13.06 24.40
CA LEU A 148 8.43 -12.25 23.43
C LEU A 148 6.96 -12.66 23.27
N LEU A 149 6.55 -13.86 23.70
CA LEU A 149 5.13 -14.25 23.67
C LEU A 149 4.28 -13.44 24.67
N LYS A 150 4.91 -12.69 25.59
CA LYS A 150 4.17 -11.79 26.48
C LYS A 150 3.79 -10.51 25.75
N VAL A 151 2.48 -10.25 25.68
CA VAL A 151 1.91 -9.03 25.11
C VAL A 151 2.23 -7.81 25.97
N ASP A 152 2.61 -6.70 25.32
CA ASP A 152 2.59 -5.36 25.91
C ASP A 152 1.16 -4.79 25.84
N PRO A 153 0.47 -4.57 26.99
CA PRO A 153 -0.92 -4.10 27.01
C PRO A 153 -1.10 -2.66 26.51
N ASP A 154 -0.01 -1.90 26.36
CA ASP A 154 -0.06 -0.54 25.82
C ASP A 154 -0.15 -0.50 24.30
N VAL A 155 0.09 -1.63 23.61
CA VAL A 155 -0.07 -1.71 22.14
C VAL A 155 -1.52 -1.42 21.75
N LYS A 156 -1.70 -0.59 20.73
CA LYS A 156 -3.02 -0.11 20.28
C LYS A 156 -3.49 -0.65 18.95
N ALA A 157 -2.61 -1.24 18.15
CA ALA A 157 -2.96 -1.95 16.92
C ALA A 157 -1.85 -2.91 16.48
N VAL A 158 -2.21 -3.81 15.58
CA VAL A 158 -1.30 -4.68 14.83
C VAL A 158 -1.32 -4.27 13.37
N VAL A 159 -0.15 -4.00 12.79
CA VAL A 159 0.03 -3.76 11.35
C VAL A 159 0.86 -4.91 10.77
N ALA A 160 0.34 -5.59 9.75
CA ALA A 160 1.05 -6.67 9.07
C ALA A 160 1.23 -6.37 7.57
N GLY A 161 2.39 -6.74 7.04
CA GLY A 161 2.75 -6.59 5.64
C GLY A 161 3.78 -7.61 5.18
N SER A 162 4.42 -7.34 4.04
CA SER A 162 5.47 -8.22 3.51
C SER A 162 6.72 -8.21 4.40
N THR A 163 7.32 -9.38 4.57
CA THR A 163 8.70 -9.50 5.07
C THR A 163 9.36 -10.80 4.62
N ASN A 164 10.64 -10.71 4.27
CA ASN A 164 11.46 -11.89 3.98
C ASN A 164 11.98 -12.59 5.25
N ALA A 165 11.91 -11.92 6.42
CA ALA A 165 12.35 -12.47 7.69
C ALA A 165 11.29 -13.36 8.37
N PHE A 166 10.23 -13.74 7.64
CA PHE A 166 9.10 -14.49 8.16
C PHE A 166 9.51 -15.82 8.79
N ASN A 167 9.09 -16.07 10.03
CA ASN A 167 9.43 -17.26 10.80
C ASN A 167 8.35 -17.55 11.87
N PHE A 168 8.45 -18.71 12.52
CA PHE A 168 7.45 -19.14 13.50
C PHE A 168 7.39 -18.22 14.74
N LEU A 169 8.50 -17.70 15.25
CA LEU A 169 8.51 -16.83 16.42
C LEU A 169 7.78 -15.50 16.15
N ARG A 170 7.95 -14.94 14.95
CA ARG A 170 7.21 -13.76 14.48
C ARG A 170 5.71 -14.02 14.40
N THR A 171 5.32 -15.15 13.81
CA THR A 171 3.91 -15.57 13.75
C THR A 171 3.34 -15.77 15.14
N ALA A 172 4.01 -16.56 15.99
CA ALA A 172 3.55 -16.90 17.33
C ALA A 172 3.38 -15.65 18.20
N THR A 173 4.35 -14.73 18.16
CA THR A 173 4.30 -13.47 18.91
C THR A 173 3.20 -12.56 18.40
N THR A 174 3.09 -12.37 17.08
CA THR A 174 2.03 -11.53 16.48
C THR A 174 0.64 -12.08 16.80
N LEU A 175 0.49 -13.41 16.79
CA LEU A 175 -0.75 -14.07 17.19
C LEU A 175 -1.12 -13.74 18.65
N GLN A 176 -0.15 -13.59 19.58
CA GLN A 176 -0.48 -13.20 20.95
C GLN A 176 -1.13 -11.82 21.00
N TYR A 177 -0.63 -10.85 20.24
CA TYR A 177 -1.25 -9.53 20.14
C TYR A 177 -2.64 -9.61 19.50
N LEU A 178 -2.81 -10.38 18.42
CA LEU A 178 -4.10 -10.53 17.75
C LEU A 178 -5.17 -11.21 18.62
N MET A 179 -4.74 -12.10 19.53
CA MET A 179 -5.63 -12.82 20.46
C MET A 179 -5.85 -12.09 21.79
N HIS A 180 -5.09 -11.01 22.06
CA HIS A 180 -5.16 -10.26 23.31
C HIS A 180 -6.47 -9.47 23.44
N ASP A 181 -6.89 -9.23 24.70
CA ASP A 181 -8.04 -8.39 25.06
C ASP A 181 -9.29 -8.67 24.22
N ASP A 182 -9.78 -9.92 24.22
CA ASP A 182 -10.91 -10.39 23.42
C ASP A 182 -10.81 -10.05 21.92
N LYS A 183 -9.60 -10.09 21.36
CA LYS A 183 -9.32 -9.77 19.94
C LYS A 183 -9.69 -8.31 19.57
N ARG A 184 -9.62 -7.36 20.51
CA ARG A 184 -10.04 -5.96 20.27
C ARG A 184 -9.04 -5.09 19.52
N LEU A 185 -7.75 -5.42 19.56
CA LEU A 185 -6.74 -4.62 18.87
C LEU A 185 -7.02 -4.60 17.36
N PRO A 186 -7.18 -3.42 16.72
CA PRO A 186 -7.31 -3.33 15.28
C PRO A 186 -6.19 -4.07 14.57
N TYR A 187 -6.57 -4.86 13.56
CA TYR A 187 -5.64 -5.60 12.72
C TYR A 187 -5.66 -4.99 11.32
N ILE A 188 -4.55 -4.39 10.91
CA ILE A 188 -4.38 -3.68 9.64
C ILE A 188 -3.43 -4.48 8.75
N GLY A 189 -3.87 -4.82 7.54
CA GLY A 189 -3.07 -5.50 6.52
C GLY A 189 -2.65 -4.53 5.42
N THR A 190 -1.35 -4.43 5.13
CA THR A 190 -0.81 -3.48 4.15
C THR A 190 -0.85 -3.97 2.71
N ASN A 191 -1.16 -5.23 2.44
CA ASN A 191 -1.26 -5.71 1.07
C ASN A 191 -2.23 -6.90 0.99
N GLY A 192 -3.09 -6.94 -0.04
CA GLY A 192 -3.95 -8.08 -0.37
C GLY A 192 -3.39 -8.99 -1.48
N ASP A 193 -2.25 -8.63 -2.09
CA ASP A 193 -1.63 -9.40 -3.15
C ASP A 193 -1.14 -10.74 -2.61
N ARG A 194 -1.46 -11.82 -3.32
CA ARG A 194 -1.08 -13.19 -2.93
C ARG A 194 0.38 -13.49 -3.26
N ASN A 195 0.83 -13.03 -4.43
CA ASN A 195 2.16 -13.27 -4.96
C ASN A 195 2.55 -12.14 -5.93
N TYR A 196 3.83 -12.12 -6.30
CA TYR A 196 4.38 -11.20 -7.29
C TYR A 196 5.42 -11.92 -8.18
N PRO A 197 5.67 -11.43 -9.41
CA PRO A 197 6.68 -12.01 -10.29
C PRO A 197 8.09 -11.73 -9.77
N GLY A 198 8.90 -12.78 -9.64
CA GLY A 198 10.33 -12.72 -9.34
C GLY A 198 11.21 -12.82 -10.59
N SER A 199 12.54 -12.86 -10.40
CA SER A 199 13.49 -13.07 -11.49
C SER A 199 13.32 -14.44 -12.14
N ASP A 200 13.73 -14.58 -13.41
CA ASP A 200 13.79 -15.85 -14.15
C ASP A 200 12.45 -16.63 -14.19
N GLY A 201 11.32 -15.92 -14.18
CA GLY A 201 9.98 -16.52 -14.23
C GLY A 201 9.50 -17.10 -12.90
N LEU A 202 10.20 -16.83 -11.80
CA LEU A 202 9.75 -17.21 -10.46
C LEU A 202 8.47 -16.47 -10.05
N ILE A 203 7.71 -17.09 -9.16
CA ILE A 203 6.56 -16.47 -8.48
C ILE A 203 6.84 -16.54 -6.99
N LEU A 204 6.85 -15.38 -6.33
CA LEU A 204 7.24 -15.22 -4.92
C LEU A 204 6.05 -14.78 -4.06
N PRO A 205 6.00 -15.14 -2.77
CA PRO A 205 4.91 -14.76 -1.88
C PRO A 205 4.90 -13.25 -1.63
N ALA A 206 3.74 -12.61 -1.80
CA ALA A 206 3.54 -11.20 -1.49
C ALA A 206 3.00 -11.00 -0.06
N GLY A 207 2.94 -9.75 0.40
CA GLY A 207 2.51 -9.42 1.76
C GLY A 207 1.14 -9.97 2.15
N GLY A 208 0.19 -10.04 1.20
CA GLY A 208 -1.15 -10.58 1.47
C GLY A 208 -1.14 -12.05 1.90
N SER A 209 -0.17 -12.85 1.45
CA SER A 209 -0.05 -14.24 1.93
C SER A 209 0.29 -14.33 3.43
N LEU A 210 1.06 -13.39 3.97
CA LEU A 210 1.40 -13.32 5.40
C LEU A 210 0.25 -12.75 6.21
N VAL A 211 -0.42 -11.72 5.69
CA VAL A 211 -1.60 -11.10 6.33
C VAL A 211 -2.73 -12.14 6.47
N GLU A 212 -3.02 -12.86 5.39
CA GLU A 212 -4.03 -13.93 5.37
C GLU A 212 -3.64 -15.11 6.28
N HIS A 213 -2.35 -15.45 6.37
CA HIS A 213 -1.88 -16.48 7.29
C HIS A 213 -2.21 -16.13 8.75
N LEU A 214 -1.98 -14.89 9.17
CA LEU A 214 -2.33 -14.43 10.51
C LEU A 214 -3.84 -14.29 10.72
N ALA A 215 -4.58 -13.84 9.71
CA ALA A 215 -6.05 -13.80 9.74
C ALA A 215 -6.61 -15.21 10.03
N PHE A 216 -6.12 -16.21 9.28
CA PHE A 216 -6.45 -17.61 9.48
C PHE A 216 -6.06 -18.12 10.88
N CYS A 217 -4.82 -17.86 11.33
CA CYS A 217 -4.36 -18.33 12.64
C CYS A 217 -5.09 -17.69 13.82
N SER A 218 -5.54 -16.45 13.67
CA SER A 218 -6.23 -15.71 14.72
C SER A 218 -7.76 -15.83 14.65
N ASP A 219 -8.31 -16.38 13.57
CA ASP A 219 -9.76 -16.40 13.29
C ASP A 219 -10.33 -14.97 13.40
N ARG A 220 -9.75 -14.08 12.58
CA ARG A 220 -10.08 -12.64 12.51
C ARG A 220 -9.99 -12.12 11.09
N ASP A 221 -10.88 -11.19 10.77
CA ASP A 221 -10.71 -10.30 9.62
C ASP A 221 -9.71 -9.17 9.92
N TYR A 222 -9.24 -8.51 8.86
CA TYR A 222 -8.35 -7.36 8.94
C TYR A 222 -8.86 -6.19 8.09
N ILE A 223 -8.42 -5.00 8.45
CA ILE A 223 -8.62 -3.79 7.66
C ILE A 223 -7.55 -3.78 6.59
N ASN A 224 -7.93 -3.99 5.34
CA ASN A 224 -7.02 -3.93 4.20
C ASN A 224 -6.81 -2.47 3.78
N VAL A 225 -5.57 -2.00 3.80
CA VAL A 225 -5.21 -0.63 3.36
C VAL A 225 -4.46 -0.60 2.03
N GLY A 226 -4.45 -1.72 1.31
CA GLY A 226 -3.92 -1.83 -0.04
C GLY A 226 -5.00 -1.94 -1.11
N LYS A 227 -4.63 -1.70 -2.37
CA LYS A 227 -5.48 -2.01 -3.54
C LYS A 227 -5.81 -3.51 -3.53
N PRO A 228 -7.04 -3.94 -3.85
CA PRO A 228 -8.15 -3.16 -4.41
C PRO A 228 -9.11 -2.53 -3.40
N ASP A 229 -8.76 -2.46 -2.11
CA ASP A 229 -9.69 -2.00 -1.07
C ASP A 229 -10.05 -0.52 -1.22
N VAL A 230 -11.35 -0.21 -1.13
CA VAL A 230 -11.89 1.15 -1.28
C VAL A 230 -11.40 2.08 -0.16
N THR A 231 -11.05 1.54 1.01
CA THR A 231 -10.53 2.30 2.15
C THR A 231 -9.30 3.13 1.77
N LEU A 232 -8.42 2.60 0.91
CA LEU A 232 -7.26 3.34 0.41
C LEU A 232 -7.69 4.52 -0.48
N ALA A 233 -8.68 4.33 -1.35
CA ALA A 233 -9.19 5.41 -2.19
C ALA A 233 -9.83 6.51 -1.33
N GLU A 234 -10.70 6.15 -0.39
CA GLU A 234 -11.30 7.12 0.54
C GLU A 234 -10.24 7.94 1.26
N THR A 235 -9.21 7.25 1.74
CA THR A 235 -8.10 7.87 2.45
C THR A 235 -7.34 8.86 1.57
N ILE A 236 -7.01 8.48 0.32
CA ILE A 236 -6.34 9.37 -0.63
C ILE A 236 -7.22 10.57 -0.97
N LEU A 237 -8.49 10.36 -1.30
CA LEU A 237 -9.42 11.43 -1.68
C LEU A 237 -9.62 12.42 -0.53
N MET A 238 -9.79 11.93 0.71
CA MET A 238 -9.89 12.79 1.90
C MET A 238 -8.61 13.58 2.15
N ASN A 239 -7.43 12.96 2.00
CA ASN A 239 -6.15 13.63 2.26
C ASN A 239 -5.80 14.68 1.19
N THR A 240 -6.12 14.40 -0.07
CA THR A 240 -5.80 15.27 -1.22
C THR A 240 -6.88 16.30 -1.55
N GLY A 241 -8.12 16.05 -1.12
CA GLY A 241 -9.29 16.81 -1.56
C GLY A 241 -9.65 16.59 -3.03
N PHE A 242 -9.25 15.46 -3.61
CA PHE A 242 -9.61 15.11 -4.99
C PHE A 242 -11.10 14.75 -5.09
N GLU A 243 -11.76 15.27 -6.11
CA GLU A 243 -13.16 14.95 -6.41
C GLU A 243 -13.25 13.60 -7.12
N ARG A 244 -14.00 12.66 -6.54
CA ARG A 244 -14.08 11.25 -6.99
C ARG A 244 -14.40 11.11 -8.48
N GLY A 245 -15.42 11.81 -8.96
CA GLY A 245 -15.89 11.74 -10.34
C GLY A 245 -14.90 12.29 -11.37
N SER A 246 -13.96 13.13 -10.93
CA SER A 246 -12.88 13.70 -11.76
C SER A 246 -11.54 12.99 -11.57
N THR A 247 -11.51 11.90 -10.81
CA THR A 247 -10.30 11.16 -10.46
C THR A 247 -10.29 9.81 -11.17
N ILE A 248 -9.18 9.38 -11.75
CA ILE A 248 -9.05 8.03 -12.34
C ILE A 248 -7.83 7.29 -11.80
N MET A 249 -7.90 5.96 -11.84
CA MET A 249 -6.75 5.07 -11.58
C MET A 249 -6.11 4.63 -12.89
N ILE A 250 -4.80 4.74 -13.00
CA ILE A 250 -3.98 4.18 -14.08
C ILE A 250 -3.14 3.05 -13.47
N GLY A 251 -3.34 1.83 -13.95
CA GLY A 251 -2.74 0.61 -13.42
C GLY A 251 -2.61 -0.49 -14.46
N ASP A 252 -1.74 -1.45 -14.23
CA ASP A 252 -1.50 -2.57 -15.14
C ASP A 252 -2.28 -3.84 -14.74
N THR A 253 -2.67 -3.94 -13.46
CA THR A 253 -3.18 -5.19 -12.90
C THR A 253 -4.70 -5.18 -12.73
N LEU A 254 -5.38 -6.13 -13.39
CA LEU A 254 -6.85 -6.21 -13.42
C LEU A 254 -7.52 -6.50 -12.07
N THR A 255 -6.80 -7.18 -11.17
CA THR A 255 -7.32 -7.66 -9.87
C THR A 255 -7.02 -6.70 -8.73
N SER A 256 -6.02 -5.84 -8.87
CA SER A 256 -5.67 -4.78 -7.91
C SER A 256 -6.09 -3.42 -8.45
N ASP A 257 -5.40 -2.84 -9.44
CA ASP A 257 -5.61 -1.44 -9.84
C ASP A 257 -6.95 -1.18 -10.54
N ILE A 258 -7.30 -2.01 -11.52
CA ILE A 258 -8.54 -1.79 -12.28
C ILE A 258 -9.74 -2.10 -11.38
N LYS A 259 -9.61 -3.13 -10.53
CA LYS A 259 -10.62 -3.41 -9.52
C LYS A 259 -10.72 -2.27 -8.51
N PHE A 260 -9.60 -1.71 -8.05
CA PHE A 260 -9.53 -0.57 -7.13
C PHE A 260 -10.28 0.64 -7.70
N GLY A 261 -9.98 1.03 -8.94
CA GLY A 261 -10.66 2.15 -9.60
C GLY A 261 -12.17 1.93 -9.74
N ASN A 262 -12.58 0.71 -10.11
CA ASN A 262 -13.99 0.36 -10.31
C ASN A 262 -14.77 0.30 -8.99
N ASP A 263 -14.27 -0.44 -8.01
CA ASP A 263 -14.92 -0.61 -6.71
C ASP A 263 -15.01 0.74 -5.96
N SER A 264 -14.00 1.60 -6.14
CA SER A 264 -13.96 2.95 -5.58
C SER A 264 -14.76 3.98 -6.39
N GLN A 265 -15.38 3.56 -7.50
CA GLN A 265 -16.20 4.40 -8.39
C GLN A 265 -15.47 5.66 -8.88
N LEU A 266 -14.17 5.53 -9.17
CA LEU A 266 -13.37 6.61 -9.71
C LEU A 266 -13.82 6.96 -11.13
N GLY A 267 -13.93 8.25 -11.43
CA GLY A 267 -14.22 8.74 -12.77
C GLY A 267 -15.69 8.65 -13.18
N ASP A 268 -16.63 8.46 -12.24
CA ASP A 268 -18.09 8.39 -12.47
C ASP A 268 -18.51 7.43 -13.61
N GLY A 269 -17.81 6.31 -13.76
CA GLY A 269 -18.07 5.32 -14.82
C GLY A 269 -17.52 5.69 -16.20
N HIS A 270 -16.82 6.82 -16.32
CA HIS A 270 -16.07 7.22 -17.50
C HIS A 270 -14.64 6.67 -17.52
N GLY A 271 -14.11 6.23 -16.37
CA GLY A 271 -12.76 5.68 -16.22
C GLY A 271 -12.56 4.22 -16.67
N THR A 272 -13.56 3.61 -17.33
CA THR A 272 -13.59 2.18 -17.69
C THR A 272 -13.64 1.92 -19.19
#